data_AF-A0A258BIP5-F1
#
_entry.id   AF-A0A258BIP5-F1
#
_cell.length_a   1.000
_cell.length_b   1.000
_cell.length_c   1.000
_cell.angle_alpha   90.00
_cell.angle_beta   90.00
_cell.angle_gamma   90.00
#
_symmetry.space_group_name_H-M   'P 1'
#
loop_
_entity.id
_entity.type
_entity.pdbx_description
1 polymer ?
#
loop_
_entity_poly.entity_id
_entity_poly.type
_entity_poly.pdbx_seq_one_letter_code
_entity_poly.pdbx_strand_id
1 'polypeptide(L)'
;GNSGTTSYRRTEEDRLQSPTPNISAFVEYRPSNSFTAAIGVENALNRSTRRWRDMFTPDRTSLLPSHQEFRERSSHRIVYFSVKKSLK
;
A
#
# COMPACT_ATOMS: atom_id res chain seq x y z
N GLY A 1 -18.99 9.38 1.05
CA GLY A 1 -18.04 9.12 -0.04
C GLY A 1 -16.68 8.87 0.55
N ASN A 2 -16.07 7.73 0.25
CA ASN A 2 -14.71 7.38 0.68
C ASN A 2 -13.75 8.05 -0.31
N SER A 3 -13.42 9.32 -0.07
CA SER A 3 -12.25 9.92 -0.71
C SER A 3 -11.09 9.06 -0.24
N GLY A 4 -10.41 8.31 -1.12
CA GLY A 4 -9.40 7.28 -0.76
C GLY A 4 -8.22 7.74 0.13
N THR A 5 -8.30 8.96 0.64
CA THR A 5 -7.45 9.65 1.60
C THR A 5 -7.93 9.48 3.06
N THR A 6 -9.21 9.26 3.36
CA THR A 6 -9.66 9.15 4.77
C THR A 6 -10.66 8.02 4.95
N SER A 7 -10.38 7.11 5.90
CA SER A 7 -11.27 6.01 6.26
C SER A 7 -11.84 6.19 7.66
N TYR A 8 -13.10 5.79 7.83
CA TYR A 8 -13.87 6.02 9.05
C TYR A 8 -14.36 4.70 9.63
N ARG A 9 -14.11 4.49 10.93
CA ARG A 9 -14.75 3.43 11.75
C ARG A 9 -15.46 4.09 12.94
N ARG A 10 -16.24 3.32 13.71
CA ARG A 10 -17.00 3.86 14.87
C ARG A 10 -16.09 4.55 15.89
N THR A 11 -14.93 3.97 16.16
CA THR A 11 -13.97 4.41 17.17
C THR A 11 -12.67 4.95 16.57
N GLU A 12 -12.58 5.05 15.23
CA GLU A 12 -11.32 5.41 14.57
C GLU A 12 -11.54 6.32 13.36
N GLU A 13 -10.64 7.25 13.17
CA GLU A 13 -10.49 8.01 11.94
C GLU A 13 -9.05 7.87 11.45
N ASP A 14 -8.86 7.32 10.25
CA ASP A 14 -7.54 7.12 9.64
C ASP A 14 -7.40 8.02 8.42
N ARG A 15 -6.49 8.99 8.51
CA ARG A 15 -6.19 10.00 7.48
C ARG A 15 -4.84 9.70 6.84
N LEU A 16 -4.87 9.49 5.53
CA LEU A 16 -3.70 9.42 4.66
C LEU A 16 -3.09 10.82 4.54
N GLN A 17 -1.81 10.94 4.88
CA GLN A 17 -1.06 12.17 4.67
C GLN A 17 -0.18 12.06 3.45
N SER A 18 -0.25 13.09 2.61
CA SER A 18 0.49 13.22 1.36
C SER A 18 0.34 11.96 0.50
N PRO A 19 -0.82 11.74 -0.15
CA PRO A 19 -1.01 10.59 -1.04
C PRO A 19 0.03 10.63 -2.16
N THR A 20 1.10 9.86 -2.01
CA THR A 20 2.09 9.66 -3.06
C THR A 20 1.73 8.42 -3.85
N PRO A 21 1.75 8.47 -5.19
CA PRO A 21 1.45 7.30 -6.00
C PRO A 21 2.52 6.21 -5.77
N ASN A 22 2.07 5.01 -5.45
CA ASN A 22 2.89 3.81 -5.52
C ASN A 22 2.75 3.25 -6.94
N ILE A 23 3.82 3.34 -7.73
CA ILE A 23 3.85 2.88 -9.13
C ILE A 23 4.65 1.60 -9.20
N SER A 24 4.06 0.57 -9.80
CA SER A 24 4.72 -0.69 -10.10
C SER A 24 4.63 -0.98 -11.60
N ALA A 25 5.67 -1.61 -12.15
CA ALA A 25 5.72 -1.99 -13.56
C ALA A 25 6.44 -3.33 -13.71
N PHE A 26 6.04 -4.11 -14.71
CA PHE A 26 6.70 -5.37 -15.03
C PHE A 26 6.67 -5.64 -16.53
N VAL A 27 7.63 -6.43 -16.99
CA VAL A 27 7.70 -6.99 -18.33
C VAL A 27 7.75 -8.49 -18.20
N GLU A 28 6.98 -9.18 -19.03
CA GLU A 28 6.90 -10.63 -19.06
C GLU A 28 7.24 -11.15 -20.45
N TYR A 29 8.07 -12.18 -20.50
CA TYR A 29 8.50 -12.87 -21.70
C TYR A 29 8.13 -14.36 -21.65
N ARG A 30 7.38 -14.83 -22.66
CA ARG A 30 6.88 -16.21 -22.76
C ARG A 30 7.34 -16.86 -24.07
N PRO A 31 8.55 -17.43 -24.13
CA PRO A 31 9.06 -18.12 -25.31
C PRO A 31 8.31 -19.43 -25.62
N SER A 32 7.64 -20.05 -24.64
CA SER A 32 6.82 -21.24 -24.85
C SER A 32 5.73 -21.34 -23.78
N ASN A 33 4.73 -22.20 -24.00
CA ASN A 33 3.62 -22.39 -23.05
C ASN A 33 4.05 -22.97 -21.69
N SER A 34 5.27 -23.50 -21.59
CA SER A 34 5.81 -24.07 -20.35
C SER A 34 6.86 -23.17 -19.68
N PHE A 35 7.22 -22.03 -20.28
CA PHE A 35 8.26 -21.14 -19.73
C PHE A 35 7.81 -19.68 -19.72
N THR A 36 7.94 -19.05 -18.54
CA THR A 36 7.69 -17.63 -18.34
C THR A 36 8.87 -17.02 -17.59
N ALA A 37 9.41 -15.92 -18.10
CA ALA A 37 10.33 -15.06 -17.38
C ALA A 37 9.69 -13.69 -17.17
N ALA A 38 9.82 -13.10 -15.99
CA ALA A 38 9.34 -11.76 -15.71
C ALA A 38 10.39 -10.95 -14.95
N ILE A 39 10.48 -9.67 -15.25
CA ILE A 39 11.23 -8.69 -14.48
C ILE A 39 10.28 -7.56 -14.10
N GLY A 40 10.39 -7.05 -12.88
CA GLY A 40 9.54 -5.96 -12.44
C GLY A 40 10.15 -5.12 -11.34
N VAL A 41 9.49 -3.99 -11.11
CA VAL A 41 9.80 -3.03 -10.06
C VAL A 41 8.51 -2.68 -9.33
N GLU A 42 8.55 -2.73 -8.00
CA GLU A 42 7.52 -2.20 -7.12
C GLU A 42 7.99 -0.92 -6.47
N ASN A 43 7.05 0.00 -6.24
CA ASN A 43 7.33 1.33 -5.73
C ASN A 43 8.49 2.02 -6.47
N ALA A 44 8.38 2.10 -7.80
CA ALA A 44 9.41 2.64 -8.69
C ALA A 44 9.88 4.05 -8.30
N LEU A 45 8.98 4.84 -7.69
CA LEU A 45 9.25 6.21 -7.22
C LEU A 45 9.86 6.28 -5.81
N ASN A 46 10.05 5.13 -5.14
CA ASN A 46 10.59 5.02 -3.78
C ASN A 46 9.91 5.96 -2.78
N ARG A 47 8.57 5.99 -2.79
CA ARG A 47 7.78 6.86 -1.91
C ARG A 47 7.27 6.11 -0.69
N SER A 48 7.35 6.75 0.46
CA SER A 48 6.74 6.29 1.71
C SER A 48 5.30 6.79 1.80
N THR A 49 4.39 5.97 2.33
CA THR A 49 3.02 6.39 2.64
C THR A 49 2.88 6.65 4.13
N ARG A 50 2.36 7.81 4.52
CA ARG A 50 2.15 8.20 5.92
C ARG A 50 0.67 8.29 6.24
N ARG A 51 0.30 7.89 7.45
CA ARG A 51 -1.07 7.91 7.94
C ARG A 51 -1.12 8.35 9.40
N TRP A 52 -2.20 9.02 9.76
CA TRP A 52 -2.54 9.37 11.13
C TRP A 52 -3.86 8.72 11.49
N ARG A 53 -3.87 7.96 12.59
CA ARG A 53 -5.08 7.33 13.11
C ARG A 53 -5.44 7.96 14.44
N ASP A 54 -6.56 8.65 14.46
CA ASP A 54 -7.21 9.17 15.65
C ASP A 54 -8.13 8.08 16.22
N MET A 55 -7.98 7.74 17.50
CA MET A 55 -8.78 6.74 18.21
C MET A 55 -9.65 7.40 19.26
N PHE A 56 -10.91 6.99 19.35
CA PHE A 56 -11.94 7.60 20.20
C PHE A 56 -12.58 6.56 21.11
N THR A 57 -12.88 6.99 22.34
CA THR A 57 -13.53 6.16 23.37
C THR A 57 -14.70 6.96 23.98
N PRO A 58 -15.95 6.47 23.95
CA PRO A 58 -16.38 5.19 23.38
C PRO A 58 -16.48 5.19 21.86
N ASP A 59 -16.65 6.36 21.24
CA ASP A 59 -16.74 6.53 19.79
C ASP A 59 -16.43 7.97 19.35
N ARG A 60 -16.47 8.18 18.03
CA ARG A 60 -16.16 9.43 17.33
C ARG A 60 -17.12 10.60 17.58
N THR A 61 -18.16 10.43 18.41
CA THR A 61 -18.95 11.58 18.88
C THR A 61 -18.20 12.40 19.94
N SER A 62 -17.12 11.85 20.49
CA SER A 62 -16.23 12.54 21.42
C SER A 62 -15.49 13.69 20.71
N LEU A 63 -15.45 14.87 21.36
CA LEU A 63 -14.84 16.08 20.81
C LEU A 63 -13.34 15.95 20.53
N LEU A 64 -12.65 15.11 21.30
CA LEU A 64 -11.21 14.89 21.21
C LEU A 64 -10.90 13.39 21.10
N PRO A 65 -9.88 13.00 20.32
CA PRO A 65 -9.40 11.63 20.29
C PRO A 65 -8.76 11.27 21.64
N SER A 66 -9.02 10.06 22.10
CA SER A 66 -8.34 9.47 23.27
C SER A 66 -6.88 9.15 22.99
N HIS A 67 -6.55 8.78 21.75
CA HIS A 67 -5.18 8.49 21.31
C HIS A 67 -4.98 8.90 19.86
N GLN A 68 -3.74 9.24 19.52
CA GLN A 68 -3.31 9.45 18.15
C GLN A 68 -2.12 8.54 17.85
N GLU A 69 -2.18 7.88 16.71
CA GLU A 69 -1.14 6.97 16.24
C GLU A 69 -0.63 7.43 14.88
N PHE A 70 0.68 7.65 14.81
CA PHE A 70 1.38 7.85 13.55
C PHE A 70 1.75 6.50 12.94
N ARG A 71 1.42 6.29 11.67
CA ARG A 71 1.74 5.07 10.93
C ARG A 71 2.46 5.42 9.64
N GLU A 72 3.72 5.00 9.53
CA GLU A 72 4.47 5.07 8.28
C GLU A 72 4.56 3.67 7.65
N ARG A 73 4.11 3.55 6.41
CA ARG A 73 4.42 2.39 5.56
C ARG A 73 5.53 2.79 4.61
N SER A 74 6.76 2.50 5.02
CA SER A 74 7.91 2.55 4.13
C SER A 74 7.94 1.27 3.29
N SER A 75 7.27 1.32 2.14
CA SER A 75 7.55 0.32 1.09
C SER A 75 8.87 0.72 0.44
N HIS A 76 9.90 -0.11 0.59
CA HIS A 76 11.14 0.10 -0.15
C HIS A 76 10.89 -0.19 -1.64
N ARG A 77 11.68 0.41 -2.52
CA ARG A 77 11.70 0.01 -3.93
C ARG A 77 12.20 -1.43 -4.04
N ILE A 78 11.39 -2.31 -4.62
CA ILE A 78 11.74 -3.72 -4.82
C ILE A 78 11.94 -3.94 -6.31
N VAL A 79 13.08 -4.52 -6.69
CA VAL A 79 13.31 -5.03 -8.05
C VAL A 79 13.30 -6.55 -7.96
N TYR A 80 12.55 -7.20 -8.82
CA TYR A 80 12.40 -8.65 -8.82
C TYR A 80 12.55 -9.24 -10.21
N PHE A 81 12.99 -10.49 -10.23
CA PHE A 81 13.06 -11.33 -11.41
C PHE A 81 12.47 -12.69 -11.05
N SER A 82 11.61 -13.22 -11.91
CA SER A 82 11.01 -14.54 -11.72
C SER A 82 11.11 -15.37 -12.99
N VAL A 83 11.33 -16.66 -12.81
CA VAL A 83 11.32 -17.66 -13.88
C VAL A 83 10.43 -18.80 -13.43
N LYS A 84 9.47 -19.16 -14.27
CA LYS A 84 8.59 -20.30 -14.07
C LYS A 84 8.78 -21.27 -15.23
N LYS A 85 9.01 -22.53 -14.90
CA LYS A 85 9.00 -23.65 -15.85
C LYS A 85 8.01 -24.70 -15.37
N SER A 86 7.02 -25.02 -16.20
CA SER A 86 6.11 -26.13 -15.95
C SER A 86 6.70 -27.41 -16.53
N LEU A 87 6.83 -28.45 -15.71
CA LEU A 87 7.11 -29.80 -16.18
C LEU A 87 5.76 -30.43 -16.57
N LYS A 88 5.72 -31.02 -17.77
CA LYS A 88 4.58 -31.83 -18.21
C LYS A 88 4.59 -33.17 -17.48
#